data_AF-A0A2I0JIG4-F1
#
_entry.id   AF-A0A2I0JIG4-F1
#
_cell.length_a   1.000
_cell.length_b   1.000
_cell.length_c   1.000
_cell.angle_alpha   90.00
_cell.angle_beta   90.00
_cell.angle_gamma   90.00
#
_symmetry.space_group_name_H-M   'P 1'
#
loop_
_entity.id
_entity.type
_entity.pdbx_description
1 polymer ?
#
loop_
_entity_poly.entity_id
_entity_poly.type
_entity_poly.pdbx_seq_one_letter_code
_entity_poly.pdbx_strand_id
1 'polypeptide(L)'
;MLFLLTILNVAYVLDPSLQPLEDPAPDATPEEIAKVVELKKKREEDKFTCRGHILNTLSDRLYDLYMSMQSPMEIWKAFEENYYTKR
;
A
#
# COMPACT_ATOMS: atom_id res chain seq x y z
N MET A 1 10.45 -0.98 -10.22
CA MET A 1 9.80 -0.68 -8.93
C MET A 1 9.26 -1.92 -8.24
N LEU A 2 8.35 -2.68 -8.87
CA LEU A 2 7.75 -3.89 -8.28
C LEU A 2 8.76 -4.88 -7.70
N PHE A 3 9.86 -5.16 -8.39
CA PHE A 3 10.90 -6.08 -7.91
C PHE A 3 11.40 -5.76 -6.49
N LEU A 4 11.70 -4.49 -6.19
CA LEU A 4 12.14 -4.06 -4.86
C LEU A 4 11.02 -4.20 -3.82
N LEU A 5 9.79 -3.83 -4.18
CA LEU A 5 8.62 -3.95 -3.30
C LEU A 5 8.32 -5.42 -2.95
N THR A 6 8.57 -6.35 -3.88
CA THR A 6 8.44 -7.79 -3.65
C THR A 6 9.52 -8.30 -2.70
N ILE A 7 10.78 -7.88 -2.86
CA ILE A 7 11.86 -8.23 -1.92
C ILE A 7 11.54 -7.75 -0.50
N LEU A 8 10.97 -6.55 -0.39
CA LEU A 8 10.53 -5.97 0.88
C LEU A 8 9.22 -6.56 1.40
N ASN A 9 8.59 -7.47 0.65
CA ASN A 9 7.30 -8.10 0.97
C ASN A 9 6.15 -7.10 1.22
N VAL A 10 6.17 -5.95 0.55
CA VAL A 10 5.12 -4.93 0.64
C VAL A 10 4.30 -4.81 -0.64
N ALA A 11 4.70 -5.47 -1.74
CA ALA A 11 4.00 -5.40 -3.02
C ALA A 11 2.50 -5.78 -2.94
N TYR A 12 2.11 -6.62 -1.98
CA TYR A 12 0.72 -7.03 -1.78
C TYR A 12 -0.23 -5.87 -1.44
N VAL A 13 0.28 -4.74 -0.92
CA VAL A 13 -0.55 -3.55 -0.61
C VAL A 13 -1.02 -2.80 -1.87
N LEU A 14 -0.46 -3.15 -3.03
CA LEU A 14 -0.86 -2.66 -4.34
C LEU A 14 -1.90 -3.56 -5.02
N ASP A 15 -2.36 -4.62 -4.36
CA ASP A 15 -3.37 -5.51 -4.91
C ASP A 15 -4.77 -4.87 -4.79
N PRO A 16 -5.49 -4.60 -5.89
CA PRO A 16 -6.86 -4.08 -5.83
C PRO A 16 -7.86 -5.06 -5.20
N SER A 17 -7.52 -6.35 -5.14
CA SER A 17 -8.34 -7.39 -4.50
C SER A 17 -8.05 -7.55 -3.00
N LEU A 18 -7.14 -6.74 -2.44
CA LEU A 18 -6.78 -6.81 -1.03
C LEU A 18 -7.99 -6.49 -0.14
N GLN A 19 -8.50 -7.52 0.53
CA GLN A 19 -9.65 -7.39 1.42
C GLN A 19 -9.32 -6.50 2.63
N PRO A 20 -10.24 -5.61 3.04
CA PRO A 20 -10.13 -4.89 4.31
C PRO A 20 -9.97 -5.87 5.48
N LEU A 21 -9.16 -5.49 6.48
CA LEU A 21 -9.10 -6.27 7.72
C LEU A 21 -10.36 -6.00 8.53
N GLU A 22 -11.16 -7.05 8.74
CA GLU A 22 -12.36 -7.00 9.56
C GLU A 22 -12.01 -6.60 11.00
N ASP A 23 -12.96 -5.97 11.67
CA ASP A 23 -12.87 -5.77 13.12
C ASP A 23 -13.06 -7.10 13.86
N PRO A 24 -12.44 -7.26 15.03
CA PRO A 24 -12.65 -8.47 15.83
C PRO A 24 -14.14 -8.68 16.11
N ALA A 25 -14.58 -9.94 16.06
CA ALA A 25 -15.94 -10.30 16.40
C ALA A 25 -16.26 -9.93 17.86
N PRO A 26 -17.54 -9.67 18.21
CA PRO A 26 -17.92 -9.31 19.58
C PRO A 26 -17.57 -10.37 20.64
N ASP A 27 -17.47 -11.63 20.21
CA ASP A 27 -17.12 -12.81 21.01
C ASP A 27 -15.66 -13.25 20.84
N ALA A 28 -14.85 -12.47 20.12
CA ALA A 28 -13.44 -12.79 19.90
C ALA A 28 -12.65 -12.81 21.20
N THR A 29 -11.74 -13.76 21.29
CA THR A 29 -10.80 -13.86 22.41
C THR A 29 -9.82 -12.68 22.41
N PRO A 30 -9.26 -12.30 23.56
CA PRO A 30 -8.23 -11.25 23.63
C PRO A 30 -7.03 -11.50 22.69
N GLU A 31 -6.67 -12.77 22.46
CA GLU A 31 -5.59 -13.18 21.56
C GLU A 31 -5.94 -12.93 20.09
N GLU A 32 -7.18 -13.19 19.67
CA GLU A 32 -7.66 -12.90 18.33
C GLU A 32 -7.73 -11.39 18.07
N ILE A 33 -8.22 -10.63 19.06
CA ILE A 33 -8.23 -9.17 19.02
C ILE A 33 -6.80 -8.63 18.82
N ALA A 34 -5.84 -9.11 19.62
CA ALA A 34 -4.44 -8.70 19.53
C ALA A 34 -3.85 -9.00 18.14
N LYS A 35 -4.10 -10.20 17.59
CA LYS A 35 -3.64 -10.57 16.24
C LYS A 35 -4.21 -9.65 15.17
N VAL A 36 -5.50 -9.31 15.23
CA VAL A 36 -6.12 -8.38 14.27
C VAL A 36 -5.49 -6.99 14.36
N VAL A 37 -5.25 -6.49 15.58
CA VAL A 37 -4.61 -5.18 15.81
C VAL A 37 -3.18 -5.16 15.26
N GLU A 38 -2.38 -6.20 15.53
CA GLU A 38 -1.01 -6.32 15.00
C GLU A 38 -0.99 -6.39 13.47
N LEU A 39 -1.91 -7.16 12.87
CA LEU A 39 -2.05 -7.24 11.42
C LEU A 39 -2.44 -5.88 10.80
N LYS A 40 -3.37 -5.15 11.42
CA LYS A 40 -3.75 -3.80 10.99
C LYS A 40 -2.56 -2.85 11.05
N LYS A 41 -1.83 -2.85 12.16
CA LYS A 41 -0.62 -2.03 12.33
C LYS A 41 0.44 -2.34 11.27
N LYS A 42 0.75 -3.63 11.09
CA LYS A 42 1.72 -4.07 10.08
C LYS A 42 1.31 -3.64 8.68
N ARG A 43 0.03 -3.78 8.32
CA ARG A 43 -0.47 -3.36 7.00
C ARG A 43 -0.30 -1.86 6.78
N GLU A 44 -0.53 -1.02 7.79
CA GLU A 44 -0.30 0.42 7.68
C GLU A 44 1.19 0.78 7.55
N GLU A 45 2.07 0.08 8.27
CA GLU A 45 3.53 0.21 8.13
C GLU A 45 4.00 -0.21 6.72
N ASP A 46 3.45 -1.30 6.18
CA ASP A 46 3.74 -1.79 4.83
C ASP A 46 3.25 -0.79 3.77
N LYS A 47 2.07 -0.19 3.95
CA LYS A 47 1.56 0.88 3.06
C LYS A 47 2.47 2.10 3.07
N PHE A 48 2.90 2.55 4.26
CA PHE A 48 3.82 3.68 4.40
C PHE A 48 5.15 3.40 3.70
N THR A 49 5.72 2.22 3.96
CA THR A 49 6.97 1.76 3.34
C THR A 49 6.84 1.69 1.82
N CYS A 50 5.78 1.05 1.32
CA CYS A 50 5.51 0.94 -0.11
C CYS A 50 5.38 2.33 -0.77
N ARG A 51 4.64 3.25 -0.15
CA ARG A 51 4.47 4.61 -0.63
C ARG A 51 5.81 5.36 -0.71
N GLY A 52 6.61 5.30 0.35
CA GLY A 52 7.92 5.94 0.39
C GLY A 52 8.84 5.44 -0.73
N HIS A 53 8.88 4.12 -0.93
CA HIS A 53 9.66 3.54 -2.02
C HIS A 53 9.15 3.91 -3.40
N ILE A 54 7.83 3.96 -3.60
CA ILE A 54 7.26 4.41 -4.87
C ILE A 54 7.72 5.83 -5.17
N LEU A 55 7.47 6.76 -4.25
CA LEU A 55 7.81 8.17 -4.41
C LEU A 55 9.32 8.39 -4.63
N ASN A 56 10.17 7.66 -3.92
CA ASN A 56 11.62 7.77 -4.04
C ASN A 56 12.18 7.32 -5.40
N THR A 57 11.40 6.57 -6.20
CA THR A 57 11.82 6.18 -7.56
C THR A 57 11.32 7.12 -8.64
N LEU A 58 10.45 8.08 -8.30
CA LEU A 58 9.90 9.05 -9.23
C LEU A 58 10.91 10.17 -9.51
N SER A 59 10.90 10.70 -10.73
CA SER A 59 11.55 11.97 -11.04
C SER A 59 10.84 13.13 -10.32
N ASP A 60 11.54 14.23 -10.05
CA ASP A 60 11.02 15.41 -9.35
C ASP A 60 9.60 15.84 -9.80
N ARG A 61 9.36 15.97 -11.11
CA ARG A 61 8.05 16.38 -11.64
C ARG A 61 6.92 15.42 -11.30
N LEU A 62 7.21 14.11 -11.27
CA LEU A 62 6.24 13.08 -10.91
C LEU A 62 6.09 12.98 -9.39
N TYR A 63 7.18 13.17 -8.64
CA TYR A 63 7.12 13.27 -7.19
C TYR A 63 6.16 14.39 -6.76
N ASP A 64 6.33 15.60 -7.29
CA ASP A 64 5.47 16.75 -6.98
C ASP A 64 3.99 16.47 -7.29
N LEU A 65 3.72 15.73 -8.36
CA LEU A 65 2.36 15.35 -8.76
C LEU A 65 1.70 14.36 -7.79
N TYR A 66 2.48 13.42 -7.25
CA TYR A 66 1.94 12.28 -6.47
C TYR A 66 2.19 12.36 -4.97
N MET A 67 3.06 13.26 -4.48
CA MET A 67 3.45 13.34 -3.07
C MET A 67 2.31 13.68 -2.10
N SER A 68 1.19 14.20 -2.58
CA SER A 68 0.00 14.50 -1.78
C SER A 68 -0.90 13.27 -1.56
N MET A 69 -0.84 12.28 -2.45
CA MET A 69 -1.64 11.05 -2.36
C MET A 69 -1.15 10.20 -1.19
N GLN A 70 -2.07 9.70 -0.38
CA GLN A 70 -1.74 8.92 0.82
C GLN A 70 -1.71 7.42 0.54
N SER A 71 -2.50 6.94 -0.40
CA SER A 71 -2.53 5.51 -0.74
C SER A 71 -1.42 5.16 -1.74
N PRO A 72 -0.54 4.19 -1.43
CA PRO A 72 0.42 3.68 -2.42
C PRO A 72 -0.29 3.11 -3.66
N MET A 73 -1.49 2.55 -3.48
CA MET A 73 -2.30 2.00 -4.57
C MET A 73 -2.86 3.09 -5.49
N GLU A 74 -3.27 4.24 -4.95
CA GLU A 74 -3.72 5.38 -5.77
C GLU A 74 -2.58 5.89 -6.64
N ILE A 75 -1.38 6.03 -6.08
CA ILE A 75 -0.19 6.45 -6.83
C ILE A 75 0.14 5.42 -7.92
N TRP A 76 0.11 4.12 -7.58
CA TRP A 76 0.39 3.04 -8.52
C TRP A 76 -0.61 3.04 -9.69
N LYS A 77 -1.90 3.10 -9.40
CA LYS A 77 -2.97 3.11 -10.41
C LYS A 77 -2.90 4.34 -11.31
N ALA A 78 -2.73 5.53 -10.72
CA ALA A 78 -2.60 6.77 -11.50
C ALA A 78 -1.36 6.73 -12.40
N PHE A 79 -0.28 6.10 -11.94
CA PHE A 79 0.90 5.87 -12.75
C PHE A 79 0.60 4.92 -13.92
N GLU A 80 -0.02 3.76 -13.68
CA GLU A 80 -0.39 2.82 -14.74
C GLU A 80 -1.30 3.44 -15.80
N GLU A 81 -2.35 4.15 -15.39
CA GLU A 81 -3.27 4.85 -16.31
C GLU A 81 -2.52 5.85 -17.20
N ASN A 82 -1.63 6.66 -16.64
CA ASN A 82 -0.84 7.61 -17.42
C ASN A 82 0.12 6.95 -18.43
N TYR A 83 0.54 5.71 -18.19
CA TYR A 83 1.35 4.93 -19.13
C TYR A 83 0.50 4.28 -20.23
N TYR A 84 -0.67 3.73 -19.90
CA TYR A 84 -1.50 2.99 -20.86
C TYR A 84 -2.45 3.87 -21.66
N THR A 85 -2.89 5.02 -21.15
CA THR A 85 -3.79 5.95 -21.85
C THR A 85 -3.07 6.81 -22.91
N LYS A 86 -1.73 6.79 -22.95
CA LYS A 86 -0.92 7.49 -23.97
C LYS A 86 -0.51 6.61 -25.16
N ARG A 87 -1.19 5.49 -25.38
CA ARG A 87 -0.91 4.56 -26.50
C ARG A 87 -1.98 4.61 -27.56
#